data_AF-A0A428PAX8-F1
#
_entry.id   AF-A0A428PAX8-F1
#
_cell.length_a   1.000
_cell.length_b   1.000
_cell.length_c   1.000
_cell.angle_alpha   90.00
_cell.angle_beta   90.00
_cell.angle_gamma   90.00
#
_symmetry.space_group_name_H-M   'P 1'
#
loop_
_entity.id
_entity.type
_entity.pdbx_description
1 polymer ?
#
loop_
_entity_poly.entity_id
_entity_poly.type
_entity_poly.pdbx_seq_one_letter_code
_entity_poly.pdbx_strand_id
1 'polypeptide(L)'
;MFPYDPSRAIPVTLLAVITDRSGSSLQFMSRQDPSCMNQVHQGFPASPTLPILEFADLRAASQTRKTKHISPGNQAAKACTGQRRGYRNSLAQTRDEIPPSTCLAAASSYKKLKGNESDECSISTNPPQHQKKIIIMASSKTYTTKQWVLSSKPTGAPVLEGDDATFKLQTVTLPPLQDGQILCKVQYFSNDTGLRNFIQSTVAPERFYVPTVPVGSPMRSGIIAEVVESASPKFKAGDLVMDFHLGTWSEYVILDAANSQALSPLPGNLPLTHYLGAFGASGIAAYTGLYMAGEAKPEHTIVISAAAGATGSMAIQIAVKILGAKRVIGIAGSDEKCAWVKEELGAHECINYKSPTFLEDLKAATPDEVDVYFDNVGGHVLDAMLTRIKRHGTIAVCGAVSSYNSDEPMALKNWFELISMRITIRGFIMLDYMDKVPAILGELIGAAAEGRIKLHNSETVVEAPIEQQPEVWMRLFSGGNQGKLLTKLII
;
A
#
# COMPACT_ATOMS: atom_id res chain seq x y z
N MET A 1 -32.49 -29.40 3.71
CA MET A 1 -31.66 -30.30 4.54
C MET A 1 -31.39 -31.56 3.73
N PHE A 2 -30.17 -31.73 3.22
CA PHE A 2 -29.63 -32.97 2.64
C PHE A 2 -28.12 -32.94 2.94
N PRO A 3 -27.49 -34.04 3.38
CA PRO A 3 -26.10 -34.01 3.84
C PRO A 3 -25.11 -34.10 2.68
N TYR A 4 -23.96 -33.44 2.84
CA TYR A 4 -22.82 -33.51 1.94
C TYR A 4 -21.93 -34.72 2.31
N ASP A 5 -21.59 -35.54 1.33
CA ASP A 5 -20.73 -36.72 1.50
C ASP A 5 -19.26 -36.37 1.17
N PRO A 6 -18.33 -36.42 2.15
CA PRO A 6 -16.93 -36.04 1.95
C PRO A 6 -16.08 -37.09 1.22
N SER A 7 -16.62 -38.25 0.84
CA SER A 7 -15.85 -39.38 0.29
C SER A 7 -15.37 -39.25 -1.18
N ARG A 8 -15.62 -38.10 -1.84
CA ARG A 8 -15.32 -37.89 -3.27
C ARG A 8 -14.30 -36.79 -3.62
N ALA A 9 -13.46 -36.37 -2.66
CA ALA A 9 -12.37 -35.44 -2.95
C ALA A 9 -11.18 -36.17 -3.62
N ILE A 10 -10.96 -35.91 -4.92
CA ILE A 10 -9.77 -36.38 -5.67
C ILE A 10 -8.58 -35.48 -5.31
N PRO A 11 -7.38 -36.02 -4.98
CA PRO A 11 -6.22 -35.20 -4.66
C PRO A 11 -5.66 -34.52 -5.92
N VAL A 12 -5.57 -33.19 -5.89
CA VAL A 12 -4.91 -32.40 -6.94
C VAL A 12 -3.41 -32.31 -6.64
N THR A 13 -2.60 -33.00 -7.45
CA THR A 13 -1.14 -32.93 -7.37
C THR A 13 -0.63 -31.56 -7.80
N LEU A 14 0.28 -30.99 -7.03
CA LEU A 14 0.90 -29.69 -7.28
C LEU A 14 1.77 -29.74 -8.56
N LEU A 15 1.42 -28.96 -9.58
CA LEU A 15 2.24 -28.79 -10.78
C LEU A 15 2.84 -27.38 -10.80
N ALA A 16 4.16 -27.27 -10.65
CA ALA A 16 4.88 -26.02 -10.80
C ALA A 16 4.95 -25.63 -12.28
N VAL A 17 4.63 -24.38 -12.62
CA VAL A 17 4.72 -23.87 -13.99
C VAL A 17 5.79 -22.78 -14.08
N ILE A 18 6.85 -23.08 -14.83
CA ILE A 18 7.84 -22.11 -15.32
C ILE A 18 7.74 -22.09 -16.85
N THR A 19 7.28 -20.98 -17.42
CA THR A 19 7.45 -20.55 -18.83
C THR A 19 7.24 -19.04 -18.84
N ASP A 20 8.23 -18.19 -19.12
CA ASP A 20 8.99 -17.98 -20.36
C ASP A 20 8.15 -17.46 -21.56
N ARG A 21 8.74 -16.52 -22.30
CA ARG A 21 8.09 -15.68 -23.31
C ARG A 21 8.06 -16.34 -24.69
N SER A 22 6.91 -16.85 -25.10
CA SER A 22 6.55 -16.86 -26.52
C SER A 22 5.02 -16.82 -26.69
N GLY A 23 4.53 -15.84 -27.46
CA GLY A 23 3.09 -15.70 -27.67
C GLY A 23 2.58 -16.66 -28.73
N SER A 24 1.51 -17.40 -28.41
CA SER A 24 0.61 -18.05 -29.37
C SER A 24 -0.72 -18.38 -28.69
N SER A 25 -1.82 -18.07 -29.35
CA SER A 25 -3.19 -18.28 -28.86
C SER A 25 -3.63 -19.73 -28.94
N LEU A 26 -4.34 -20.23 -27.92
CA LEU A 26 -5.03 -21.53 -27.95
C LEU A 26 -6.49 -21.37 -27.49
N GLN A 27 -7.43 -21.62 -28.41
CA GLN A 27 -8.84 -21.80 -28.11
C GLN A 27 -9.06 -23.18 -27.49
N PHE A 28 -9.99 -23.28 -26.53
CA PHE A 28 -10.52 -24.57 -26.08
C PHE A 28 -12.00 -24.70 -26.41
N MET A 29 -12.32 -25.66 -27.29
CA MET A 29 -13.68 -26.14 -27.52
C MET A 29 -14.08 -27.09 -26.39
N SER A 30 -15.25 -26.89 -25.78
CA SER A 30 -15.83 -27.87 -24.86
C SER A 30 -16.49 -29.01 -25.64
N ARG A 31 -16.25 -30.26 -25.20
CA ARG A 31 -17.05 -31.42 -25.64
C ARG A 31 -18.25 -31.56 -24.71
N GLN A 32 -19.44 -31.67 -25.29
CA GLN A 32 -20.63 -32.19 -24.62
C GLN A 32 -20.64 -33.73 -24.72
N ASP A 33 -21.28 -34.38 -23.76
CA ASP A 33 -21.82 -35.73 -23.94
C ASP A 33 -23.19 -35.79 -23.20
N PRO A 34 -24.26 -36.41 -23.75
CA PRO A 34 -25.63 -36.17 -23.29
C PRO A 34 -26.21 -37.34 -22.48
N SER A 35 -26.92 -37.05 -21.38
CA SER A 35 -27.89 -38.01 -20.82
C SER A 35 -29.03 -37.32 -20.03
N CYS A 36 -30.24 -37.88 -20.22
CA CYS A 36 -31.54 -37.62 -19.56
C CYS A 36 -32.48 -36.56 -20.16
N MET A 37 -33.35 -37.02 -21.08
CA MET A 37 -34.72 -36.50 -21.23
C MET A 37 -35.61 -37.00 -20.09
N ASN A 38 -36.50 -36.17 -19.54
CA ASN A 38 -37.97 -36.26 -19.70
C ASN A 38 -38.77 -35.53 -18.60
N GLN A 39 -40.01 -35.15 -18.98
CA GLN A 39 -41.08 -34.53 -18.15
C GLN A 39 -40.81 -33.05 -17.78
N VAL A 40 -41.77 -32.11 -17.84
CA VAL A 40 -43.25 -32.17 -17.87
C VAL A 40 -43.85 -31.19 -18.91
N HIS A 41 -45.06 -31.46 -19.42
CA HIS A 41 -45.83 -30.63 -20.38
C HIS A 41 -46.79 -29.60 -19.71
N GLN A 42 -47.37 -28.71 -20.54
CA GLN A 42 -48.46 -27.72 -20.30
C GLN A 42 -48.00 -26.31 -19.87
N GLY A 43 -48.40 -25.19 -20.52
CA GLY A 43 -49.18 -25.01 -21.75
C GLY A 43 -49.12 -23.55 -22.29
N PHE A 44 -49.47 -23.36 -23.57
CA PHE A 44 -49.60 -22.07 -24.30
C PHE A 44 -50.99 -21.40 -24.05
N PRO A 45 -51.35 -20.17 -24.53
CA PRO A 45 -50.76 -19.33 -25.61
C PRO A 45 -50.62 -17.82 -25.22
N ALA A 46 -50.36 -16.81 -26.05
CA ALA A 46 -49.98 -16.63 -27.47
C ALA A 46 -49.14 -15.33 -27.63
N SER A 47 -48.42 -15.15 -28.74
CA SER A 47 -47.82 -13.86 -29.14
C SER A 47 -48.81 -13.01 -29.98
N PRO A 48 -48.54 -11.71 -30.28
CA PRO A 48 -47.83 -11.45 -31.54
C PRO A 48 -46.86 -10.23 -31.58
N THR A 49 -45.74 -10.43 -32.29
CA THR A 49 -45.02 -9.50 -33.20
C THR A 49 -44.71 -8.02 -32.82
N LEU A 50 -43.42 -7.72 -32.67
CA LEU A 50 -42.53 -6.95 -33.59
C LEU A 50 -43.13 -5.74 -34.39
N PRO A 51 -42.34 -4.64 -34.63
CA PRO A 51 -41.01 -4.76 -35.25
C PRO A 51 -39.87 -3.83 -34.77
N ILE A 52 -38.67 -4.21 -35.23
CA ILE A 52 -37.42 -3.44 -35.25
C ILE A 52 -37.45 -2.44 -36.41
N LEU A 53 -36.85 -1.26 -36.25
CA LEU A 53 -36.36 -0.44 -37.36
C LEU A 53 -34.99 0.18 -37.02
N GLU A 54 -34.15 0.30 -38.04
CA GLU A 54 -32.74 0.71 -37.98
C GLU A 54 -32.49 1.82 -39.02
N PHE A 55 -31.40 2.56 -38.87
CA PHE A 55 -30.86 3.60 -39.79
C PHE A 55 -31.67 4.89 -40.05
N ALA A 56 -31.03 6.03 -39.76
CA ALA A 56 -30.73 7.04 -40.78
C ALA A 56 -29.65 8.04 -40.30
N ASP A 57 -28.59 8.17 -41.08
CA ASP A 57 -27.58 9.23 -41.00
C ASP A 57 -28.07 10.44 -41.83
N LEU A 58 -27.83 11.69 -41.41
CA LEU A 58 -27.99 12.86 -42.28
C LEU A 58 -27.19 14.09 -41.81
N ARG A 59 -26.48 14.73 -42.74
CA ARG A 59 -25.62 15.90 -42.54
C ARG A 59 -26.33 17.23 -42.85
N ALA A 60 -25.64 18.32 -42.48
CA ALA A 60 -25.70 19.68 -43.06
C ALA A 60 -26.90 20.57 -42.65
N ALA A 61 -26.84 21.92 -42.77
CA ALA A 61 -25.73 22.87 -42.64
C ALA A 61 -26.30 24.32 -42.61
N SER A 62 -25.65 25.22 -41.87
CA SER A 62 -25.59 26.70 -42.04
C SER A 62 -26.79 27.52 -42.57
N GLN A 63 -27.18 28.57 -41.83
CA GLN A 63 -27.31 29.98 -42.29
C GLN A 63 -27.80 30.83 -41.09
N THR A 64 -26.99 31.68 -40.44
CA THR A 64 -26.57 33.06 -40.79
C THR A 64 -27.69 34.09 -41.04
N ARG A 65 -27.89 35.06 -40.12
CA ARG A 65 -27.66 36.53 -40.27
C ARG A 65 -28.36 37.31 -39.12
N LYS A 66 -27.61 38.13 -38.35
CA LYS A 66 -27.55 39.64 -38.35
C LYS A 66 -28.81 40.32 -37.72
N THR A 67 -28.74 41.45 -36.99
CA THR A 67 -27.77 42.56 -37.03
C THR A 67 -27.77 43.44 -35.75
N LYS A 68 -26.58 43.86 -35.30
CA LYS A 68 -26.10 45.21 -34.87
C LYS A 68 -26.98 46.21 -34.07
N HIS A 69 -26.35 46.78 -33.02
CA HIS A 69 -25.98 48.22 -32.89
C HIS A 69 -24.68 48.32 -32.06
N ILE A 70 -23.54 48.74 -32.60
CA ILE A 70 -22.95 50.11 -32.75
C ILE A 70 -22.20 50.65 -31.50
N SER A 71 -20.87 50.53 -31.60
CA SER A 71 -19.68 51.38 -31.29
C SER A 71 -19.89 52.88 -30.93
N PRO A 72 -18.83 53.71 -30.66
CA PRO A 72 -17.36 53.51 -30.69
C PRO A 72 -16.61 53.99 -29.41
N GLY A 73 -15.28 53.97 -29.22
CA GLY A 73 -14.07 53.72 -30.05
C GLY A 73 -12.83 53.67 -29.10
N ASN A 74 -11.55 53.78 -29.50
CA ASN A 74 -10.97 54.13 -30.80
C ASN A 74 -9.46 53.77 -30.84
N GLN A 75 -8.94 53.23 -31.97
CA GLN A 75 -7.56 53.39 -32.55
C GLN A 75 -6.28 53.07 -31.72
N ALA A 76 -5.10 52.72 -32.27
CA ALA A 76 -4.61 52.24 -33.58
C ALA A 76 -3.20 51.64 -33.37
N ALA A 77 -2.85 50.43 -33.83
CA ALA A 77 -2.29 50.09 -35.17
C ALA A 77 -1.00 50.82 -35.61
N LYS A 78 0.15 50.09 -35.69
CA LYS A 78 0.91 49.81 -36.94
C LYS A 78 2.20 48.98 -36.71
N ALA A 79 2.82 48.54 -37.81
CA ALA A 79 3.87 47.52 -37.87
C ALA A 79 5.15 47.99 -38.61
N CYS A 80 6.10 47.05 -38.76
CA CYS A 80 7.19 46.96 -39.76
C CYS A 80 8.64 47.38 -39.40
N THR A 81 9.54 46.41 -39.63
CA THR A 81 10.88 46.48 -40.27
C THR A 81 12.05 47.27 -39.66
N GLY A 82 13.20 46.59 -39.49
CA GLY A 82 14.43 46.99 -40.19
C GLY A 82 15.75 47.22 -39.40
N GLN A 83 16.80 46.51 -39.83
CA GLN A 83 18.24 46.86 -39.81
C GLN A 83 19.09 47.00 -38.51
N ARG A 84 19.94 45.98 -38.30
CA ARG A 84 21.42 46.01 -38.19
C ARG A 84 22.16 47.18 -37.47
N ARG A 85 22.84 46.83 -36.38
CA ARG A 85 24.29 47.04 -36.09
C ARG A 85 24.75 45.86 -35.19
N GLY A 86 25.96 45.30 -35.24
CA GLY A 86 27.10 45.53 -36.13
C GLY A 86 28.42 45.77 -35.40
N TYR A 87 29.06 44.72 -34.85
CA TYR A 87 30.49 44.68 -34.54
C TYR A 87 31.05 43.26 -34.76
N ARG A 88 32.36 43.13 -35.04
CA ARG A 88 32.97 42.01 -35.79
C ARG A 88 34.42 41.74 -35.34
N ASN A 89 34.88 40.48 -35.46
CA ASN A 89 36.30 40.03 -35.55
C ASN A 89 37.19 40.19 -34.28
N SER A 90 38.30 39.45 -34.05
CA SER A 90 39.03 38.33 -34.73
C SER A 90 39.96 37.64 -33.68
N LEU A 91 40.13 36.31 -33.59
CA LEU A 91 40.90 35.34 -34.42
C LEU A 91 42.45 35.48 -34.43
N ALA A 92 43.17 34.46 -33.89
CA ALA A 92 44.42 33.81 -34.40
C ALA A 92 45.00 32.84 -33.31
N GLN A 93 45.09 31.50 -33.51
CA GLN A 93 46.25 30.68 -33.98
C GLN A 93 47.43 30.58 -32.97
N THR A 94 48.11 29.43 -32.73
CA THR A 94 48.52 28.25 -33.53
C THR A 94 48.08 26.90 -32.89
N ARG A 95 47.89 25.74 -33.57
CA ARG A 95 48.81 24.88 -34.37
C ARG A 95 50.00 24.34 -33.55
N ASP A 96 50.39 23.05 -33.56
CA ASP A 96 50.28 21.94 -34.54
C ASP A 96 50.35 20.54 -33.80
N GLU A 97 50.21 19.30 -34.35
CA GLU A 97 49.99 18.75 -35.73
C GLU A 97 49.42 17.29 -35.75
N ILE A 98 48.78 16.91 -36.89
CA ILE A 98 48.78 15.64 -37.70
C ILE A 98 48.39 14.22 -37.18
N PRO A 99 47.69 13.36 -38.01
CA PRO A 99 46.64 12.44 -37.50
C PRO A 99 46.61 11.00 -38.17
N PRO A 100 45.52 10.36 -38.68
CA PRO A 100 45.32 8.89 -38.53
C PRO A 100 45.09 8.07 -39.84
N SER A 101 44.92 6.73 -39.74
CA SER A 101 44.44 5.83 -40.81
C SER A 101 44.25 4.37 -40.30
N THR A 102 43.40 3.45 -40.79
CA THR A 102 42.24 3.47 -41.72
C THR A 102 41.45 2.14 -41.67
N CYS A 103 40.11 2.23 -41.64
CA CYS A 103 39.11 1.57 -42.52
C CYS A 103 39.00 0.04 -42.82
N LEU A 104 37.72 -0.38 -42.83
CA LEU A 104 37.00 -1.22 -43.83
C LEU A 104 37.10 -2.77 -43.85
N ALA A 105 36.06 -3.38 -43.26
CA ALA A 105 34.98 -4.13 -43.94
C ALA A 105 35.20 -5.49 -44.69
N ALA A 106 34.05 -6.20 -44.76
CA ALA A 106 33.63 -7.23 -45.72
C ALA A 106 33.72 -8.72 -45.32
N ALA A 107 32.65 -9.42 -45.72
CA ALA A 107 32.19 -10.71 -45.24
C ALA A 107 32.71 -11.93 -46.03
N SER A 108 32.37 -13.11 -45.48
CA SER A 108 32.25 -14.41 -46.14
C SER A 108 33.54 -15.14 -46.59
N SER A 109 33.72 -16.38 -46.10
CA SER A 109 33.47 -17.59 -46.94
C SER A 109 33.78 -18.90 -46.22
N TYR A 110 33.21 -19.99 -46.74
CA TYR A 110 33.23 -21.36 -46.19
C TYR A 110 34.41 -22.19 -46.73
N LYS A 111 34.68 -23.32 -46.03
CA LYS A 111 35.29 -24.59 -46.53
C LYS A 111 36.83 -24.74 -46.67
N LYS A 112 37.33 -25.70 -45.86
CA LYS A 112 38.11 -26.92 -46.24
C LYS A 112 39.55 -26.74 -46.80
N LEU A 113 40.58 -27.19 -46.05
CA LEU A 113 41.20 -28.54 -46.17
C LEU A 113 42.44 -28.77 -45.27
N LYS A 114 42.58 -30.03 -44.84
CA LYS A 114 43.76 -30.81 -44.37
C LYS A 114 45.13 -30.12 -44.17
N GLY A 115 45.74 -30.41 -43.02
CA GLY A 115 47.19 -30.41 -42.75
C GLY A 115 47.48 -31.24 -41.49
N ASN A 116 48.51 -32.08 -41.52
CA ASN A 116 48.85 -33.01 -40.44
C ASN A 116 49.96 -32.45 -39.53
N GLU A 117 50.13 -33.11 -38.38
CA GLU A 117 51.35 -33.19 -37.55
C GLU A 117 51.76 -32.04 -36.60
N SER A 118 52.06 -32.49 -35.37
CA SER A 118 52.95 -31.97 -34.31
C SER A 118 53.17 -30.47 -34.17
N ASP A 119 52.82 -29.94 -32.99
CA ASP A 119 53.84 -29.74 -31.93
C ASP A 119 53.19 -29.62 -30.54
N GLU A 120 53.86 -30.15 -29.52
CA GLU A 120 53.47 -29.97 -28.12
C GLU A 120 53.88 -28.58 -27.62
N CYS A 121 52.91 -27.77 -27.17
CA CYS A 121 53.23 -26.62 -26.32
C CYS A 121 52.21 -26.51 -25.18
N SER A 122 52.71 -26.58 -23.96
CA SER A 122 51.93 -26.62 -22.72
C SER A 122 51.31 -25.26 -22.40
N ILE A 123 49.97 -25.18 -22.45
CA ILE A 123 49.24 -24.02 -21.95
C ILE A 123 48.98 -24.20 -20.45
N SER A 124 49.59 -23.31 -19.65
CA SER A 124 49.33 -23.21 -18.21
C SER A 124 47.87 -22.87 -17.94
N THR A 125 47.12 -23.82 -17.38
CA THR A 125 45.79 -23.57 -16.84
C THR A 125 45.92 -22.95 -15.45
N ASN A 126 45.69 -21.65 -15.33
CA ASN A 126 45.46 -21.01 -14.02
C ASN A 126 44.30 -21.74 -13.32
N PRO A 127 44.44 -22.13 -12.03
CA PRO A 127 43.33 -22.71 -11.29
C PRO A 127 42.22 -21.67 -11.12
N PRO A 128 40.94 -22.09 -11.13
CA PRO A 128 39.84 -21.18 -10.87
C PRO A 128 40.00 -20.59 -9.47
N GLN A 129 40.02 -19.25 -9.37
CA GLN A 129 40.10 -18.56 -8.09
C GLN A 129 39.00 -19.07 -7.17
N HIS A 130 39.39 -19.63 -6.03
CA HIS A 130 38.45 -19.99 -4.98
C HIS A 130 37.68 -18.75 -4.54
N GLN A 131 36.41 -18.65 -4.98
CA GLN A 131 35.42 -17.98 -4.17
C GLN A 131 35.39 -18.73 -2.83
N LYS A 132 36.04 -18.15 -1.82
CA LYS A 132 35.89 -18.59 -0.44
C LYS A 132 34.41 -18.46 -0.11
N LYS A 133 33.68 -19.58 -0.14
CA LYS A 133 32.47 -19.70 0.68
C LYS A 133 32.93 -19.42 2.11
N ILE A 134 32.59 -18.23 2.61
CA ILE A 134 32.70 -17.94 4.02
C ILE A 134 31.67 -18.86 4.67
N ILE A 135 32.14 -19.98 5.19
CA ILE A 135 31.32 -20.84 6.05
C ILE A 135 31.18 -20.04 7.35
N ILE A 136 30.15 -19.21 7.42
CA ILE A 136 29.73 -18.58 8.66
C ILE A 136 29.29 -19.74 9.55
N MET A 137 30.09 -20.08 10.56
CA MET A 137 29.75 -21.19 11.44
C MET A 137 28.49 -20.82 12.23
N ALA A 138 27.53 -21.74 12.26
CA ALA A 138 26.32 -21.58 13.06
C ALA A 138 26.71 -21.33 14.52
N SER A 139 26.16 -20.26 15.11
CA SER A 139 26.49 -19.86 16.47
C SER A 139 26.03 -20.91 17.48
N SER A 140 26.91 -21.27 18.41
CA SER A 140 26.57 -22.18 19.52
C SER A 140 25.82 -21.47 20.66
N LYS A 141 25.57 -20.16 20.54
CA LYS A 141 24.98 -19.34 21.59
C LYS A 141 23.45 -19.37 21.51
N THR A 142 22.83 -19.96 22.52
CA THR A 142 21.38 -19.92 22.68
C THR A 142 20.94 -18.62 23.35
N TYR A 143 19.77 -18.13 22.97
CA TYR A 143 19.15 -16.93 23.54
C TYR A 143 17.76 -17.26 24.04
N THR A 144 17.40 -16.72 25.20
CA THR A 144 16.05 -16.87 25.77
C THR A 144 15.26 -15.60 25.51
N THR A 145 14.00 -15.71 25.13
CA THR A 145 13.07 -14.59 24.98
C THR A 145 11.73 -14.93 25.60
N LYS A 146 11.13 -13.96 26.28
CA LYS A 146 9.68 -13.92 26.44
C LYS A 146 9.03 -13.57 25.10
N GLN A 147 7.86 -14.12 24.85
CA GLN A 147 7.05 -13.81 23.67
C GLN A 147 5.57 -14.10 23.90
N TRP A 148 4.71 -13.30 23.29
CA TRP A 148 3.26 -13.54 23.26
C TRP A 148 2.90 -14.44 22.07
N VAL A 149 2.28 -15.59 22.37
CA VAL A 149 1.68 -16.47 21.35
C VAL A 149 0.17 -16.33 21.30
N LEU A 150 -0.41 -16.53 20.13
CA LEU A 150 -1.85 -16.59 19.94
C LEU A 150 -2.41 -17.90 20.50
N SER A 151 -3.25 -17.85 21.54
CA SER A 151 -3.89 -19.04 22.15
C SER A 151 -5.27 -19.34 21.57
N SER A 152 -6.00 -18.33 21.10
CA SER A 152 -7.31 -18.49 20.46
C SER A 152 -7.52 -17.42 19.38
N LYS A 153 -8.44 -17.65 18.45
CA LYS A 153 -8.81 -16.67 17.41
C LYS A 153 -10.12 -15.97 17.80
N PRO A 154 -10.11 -14.69 18.21
CA PRO A 154 -11.31 -14.01 18.69
C PRO A 154 -12.27 -13.67 17.54
N THR A 155 -13.57 -13.80 17.81
CA THR A 155 -14.63 -13.27 16.95
C THR A 155 -14.90 -11.80 17.28
N GLY A 156 -15.09 -11.45 18.56
CA GLY A 156 -15.26 -10.09 19.07
C GLY A 156 -13.95 -9.41 19.50
N ALA A 157 -13.96 -8.71 20.62
CA ALA A 157 -12.75 -8.13 21.20
C ALA A 157 -11.79 -9.21 21.74
N PRO A 158 -10.45 -9.07 21.56
CA PRO A 158 -9.46 -9.91 22.21
C PRO A 158 -9.60 -9.91 23.74
N VAL A 159 -9.58 -11.10 24.34
CA VAL A 159 -9.59 -11.30 25.79
C VAL A 159 -8.13 -11.23 26.28
N LEU A 160 -7.83 -10.33 27.21
CA LEU A 160 -6.44 -10.09 27.65
C LEU A 160 -6.01 -10.94 28.86
N GLU A 161 -6.95 -11.40 29.69
CA GLU A 161 -6.68 -12.09 30.95
C GLU A 161 -7.59 -13.32 31.14
N GLY A 162 -7.21 -14.22 32.04
CA GLY A 162 -7.95 -15.45 32.34
C GLY A 162 -7.56 -16.66 31.46
N ASP A 163 -8.19 -17.80 31.70
CA ASP A 163 -7.84 -19.08 31.06
C ASP A 163 -8.05 -19.05 29.53
N ASP A 164 -9.10 -18.34 29.10
CA ASP A 164 -9.52 -18.14 27.70
C ASP A 164 -8.85 -16.93 27.02
N ALA A 165 -7.82 -16.33 27.64
CA ALA A 165 -7.08 -15.22 27.06
C ALA A 165 -6.64 -15.51 25.60
N THR A 166 -6.80 -14.52 24.74
CA THR A 166 -6.45 -14.56 23.30
C THR A 166 -4.95 -14.72 23.07
N PHE A 167 -4.13 -14.21 24.00
CA PHE A 167 -2.69 -14.35 23.96
C PHE A 167 -2.18 -14.99 25.24
N LYS A 168 -1.10 -15.77 25.16
CA LYS A 168 -0.36 -16.30 26.32
C LYS A 168 1.11 -15.93 26.23
N LEU A 169 1.64 -15.38 27.32
CA LEU A 169 3.06 -15.07 27.44
C LEU A 169 3.83 -16.35 27.76
N GLN A 170 4.89 -16.62 27.01
CA GLN A 170 5.77 -17.76 27.25
C GLN A 170 7.24 -17.38 27.10
N THR A 171 8.09 -18.05 27.85
CA THR A 171 9.55 -17.94 27.73
C THR A 171 10.06 -19.11 26.90
N VAL A 172 10.79 -18.84 25.82
CA VAL A 172 11.37 -19.87 24.94
C VAL A 172 12.85 -19.66 24.72
N THR A 173 13.57 -20.75 24.47
CA THR A 173 14.93 -20.72 23.94
C THR A 173 14.87 -20.68 22.40
N LEU A 174 15.45 -19.64 21.81
CA LEU A 174 15.59 -19.51 20.36
C LEU A 174 16.63 -20.51 19.82
N PRO A 175 16.41 -21.09 18.63
CA PRO A 175 17.38 -21.97 17.99
C PRO A 175 18.64 -21.20 17.55
N PRO A 176 19.77 -21.90 17.28
CA PRO A 176 20.92 -21.33 16.59
C PRO A 176 20.54 -20.66 15.26
N LEU A 177 21.23 -19.56 14.92
CA LEU A 177 21.05 -18.89 13.63
C LEU A 177 21.44 -19.80 12.45
N GLN A 178 20.63 -19.78 11.41
CA GLN A 178 20.92 -20.39 10.11
C GLN A 178 21.56 -19.38 9.16
N ASP A 179 22.16 -19.86 8.06
CA ASP A 179 22.76 -19.00 7.03
C ASP A 179 21.74 -17.97 6.50
N GLY A 180 22.15 -16.71 6.41
CA GLY A 180 21.29 -15.61 5.99
C GLY A 180 20.36 -15.04 7.07
N GLN A 181 20.38 -15.54 8.31
CA GLN A 181 19.55 -15.03 9.41
C GLN A 181 20.26 -14.00 10.30
N ILE A 182 19.48 -13.20 11.03
CA ILE A 182 19.95 -12.25 12.04
C ILE A 182 19.13 -12.43 13.33
N LEU A 183 19.82 -12.41 14.47
CA LEU A 183 19.19 -12.31 15.78
C LEU A 183 19.10 -10.83 16.14
N CYS A 184 17.90 -10.36 16.46
CA CYS A 184 17.66 -8.97 16.80
C CYS A 184 17.02 -8.84 18.20
N LYS A 185 17.45 -7.83 18.97
CA LYS A 185 16.79 -7.36 20.19
C LYS A 185 15.74 -6.32 19.78
N VAL A 186 14.48 -6.54 20.11
CA VAL A 186 13.40 -5.64 19.70
C VAL A 186 13.47 -4.35 20.52
N GLN A 187 13.39 -3.22 19.83
CA GLN A 187 13.43 -1.87 20.43
C GLN A 187 12.04 -1.22 20.40
N TYR A 188 11.28 -1.41 19.31
CA TYR A 188 9.93 -0.86 19.14
C TYR A 188 8.97 -1.84 18.46
N PHE A 189 7.71 -1.86 18.92
CA PHE A 189 6.58 -2.49 18.25
C PHE A 189 5.71 -1.46 17.53
N SER A 190 5.33 -1.80 16.29
CA SER A 190 4.30 -1.16 15.52
C SER A 190 2.93 -1.68 15.98
N ASN A 191 2.16 -0.84 16.66
CA ASN A 191 0.78 -1.16 17.01
C ASN A 191 -0.12 -0.75 15.83
N ASP A 192 -0.67 -1.74 15.12
CA ASP A 192 -1.56 -1.54 13.98
C ASP A 192 -2.93 -2.20 14.22
N THR A 193 -3.99 -1.54 13.77
CA THR A 193 -5.36 -2.09 13.82
C THR A 193 -5.48 -3.32 12.92
N GLY A 194 -4.70 -3.37 11.84
CA GLY A 194 -4.59 -4.52 10.93
C GLY A 194 -4.14 -5.81 11.60
N LEU A 195 -3.42 -5.75 12.73
CA LEU A 195 -3.03 -6.95 13.49
C LEU A 195 -4.25 -7.75 13.98
N ARG A 196 -5.39 -7.09 14.22
CA ARG A 196 -6.65 -7.75 14.62
C ARG A 196 -7.20 -8.64 13.50
N ASN A 197 -6.96 -8.25 12.24
CA ASN A 197 -7.31 -9.05 11.07
C ASN A 197 -6.32 -10.19 10.83
N PHE A 198 -5.13 -10.19 11.44
CA PHE A 198 -4.21 -11.33 11.34
C PHE A 198 -4.63 -12.49 12.25
N ILE A 199 -5.47 -12.25 13.25
CA ILE A 199 -5.94 -13.24 14.23
C ILE A 199 -7.43 -13.60 14.07
N GLN A 200 -8.04 -13.17 12.97
CA GLN A 200 -9.44 -13.45 12.63
C GLN A 200 -9.71 -14.94 12.31
N SER A 201 -10.97 -15.34 12.48
CA SER A 201 -11.52 -16.67 12.20
C SER A 201 -12.69 -16.68 11.18
N THR A 202 -13.16 -15.53 10.72
CA THR A 202 -14.40 -15.36 9.94
C THR A 202 -14.19 -15.26 8.41
N VAL A 203 -13.00 -14.90 7.95
CA VAL A 203 -12.63 -14.82 6.52
C VAL A 203 -11.79 -16.03 6.15
N ALA A 204 -12.24 -16.77 5.13
CA ALA A 204 -11.55 -17.96 4.65
C ALA A 204 -10.08 -17.65 4.23
N PRO A 205 -9.10 -18.50 4.56
CA PRO A 205 -7.67 -18.18 4.37
C PRO A 205 -7.30 -17.77 2.94
N GLU A 206 -7.88 -18.42 1.93
CA GLU A 206 -7.66 -18.16 0.51
C GLU A 206 -8.24 -16.83 0.01
N ARG A 207 -9.07 -16.16 0.83
CA ARG A 207 -9.65 -14.84 0.54
C ARG A 207 -8.96 -13.70 1.29
N PHE A 208 -7.92 -13.98 2.08
CA PHE A 208 -7.22 -12.98 2.87
C PHE A 208 -5.82 -12.70 2.29
N TYR A 209 -5.42 -11.42 2.26
CA TYR A 209 -4.25 -10.94 1.49
C TYR A 209 -2.88 -11.31 2.11
N VAL A 210 -2.87 -11.83 3.34
CA VAL A 210 -1.70 -12.45 3.98
C VAL A 210 -2.15 -13.67 4.81
N PRO A 211 -1.31 -14.68 5.05
CA PRO A 211 -1.66 -15.77 5.96
C PRO A 211 -1.96 -15.25 7.38
N THR A 212 -3.05 -15.71 8.00
CA THR A 212 -3.34 -15.42 9.42
C THR A 212 -2.31 -16.04 10.35
N VAL A 213 -2.11 -15.48 11.55
CA VAL A 213 -1.29 -16.08 12.60
C VAL A 213 -1.92 -17.42 13.05
N PRO A 214 -1.20 -18.54 13.03
CA PRO A 214 -1.69 -19.81 13.57
C PRO A 214 -1.77 -19.78 15.10
N VAL A 215 -2.69 -20.56 15.68
CA VAL A 215 -2.71 -20.79 17.13
C VAL A 215 -1.41 -21.49 17.56
N GLY A 216 -0.87 -21.10 18.71
CA GLY A 216 0.44 -21.51 19.21
C GLY A 216 1.63 -20.75 18.61
N SER A 217 1.43 -19.91 17.58
CA SER A 217 2.51 -19.11 16.98
C SER A 217 2.65 -17.74 17.64
N PRO A 218 3.85 -17.14 17.64
CA PRO A 218 4.07 -15.78 18.14
C PRO A 218 3.21 -14.75 17.40
N MET A 219 2.69 -13.77 18.14
CA MET A 219 1.88 -12.71 17.56
C MET A 219 2.76 -11.77 16.73
N ARG A 220 2.41 -11.58 15.45
CA ARG A 220 3.19 -10.77 14.50
C ARG A 220 2.98 -9.27 14.70
N SER A 221 4.02 -8.48 14.43
CA SER A 221 4.00 -7.01 14.43
C SER A 221 5.14 -6.47 13.56
N GLY A 222 4.99 -5.26 13.03
CA GLY A 222 6.13 -4.53 12.48
C GLY A 222 7.04 -4.06 13.61
N ILE A 223 8.36 -4.10 13.42
CA ILE A 223 9.33 -3.79 14.48
C ILE A 223 10.49 -2.95 13.99
N ILE A 224 11.08 -2.18 14.91
CA ILE A 224 12.48 -1.75 14.83
C ILE A 224 13.25 -2.55 15.88
N ALA A 225 14.37 -3.12 15.47
CA ALA A 225 15.21 -3.97 16.29
C ALA A 225 16.69 -3.73 16.04
N GLU A 226 17.51 -3.98 17.05
CA GLU A 226 18.97 -3.92 16.97
C GLU A 226 19.52 -5.32 16.73
N VAL A 227 20.37 -5.49 15.71
CA VAL A 227 21.04 -6.76 15.44
C VAL A 227 22.01 -7.06 16.58
N VAL A 228 21.83 -8.20 17.24
CA VAL A 228 22.71 -8.70 18.31
C VAL A 228 23.73 -9.68 17.74
N GLU A 229 23.32 -10.47 16.76
CA GLU A 229 24.14 -11.48 16.11
C GLU A 229 23.70 -11.65 14.66
N SER A 230 24.63 -11.94 13.75
CA SER A 230 24.34 -12.06 12.33
C SER A 230 25.03 -13.26 11.71
N ALA A 231 24.25 -14.10 11.04
CA ALA A 231 24.70 -15.13 10.12
C ALA A 231 24.57 -14.68 8.65
N SER A 232 24.57 -13.37 8.40
CA SER A 232 24.45 -12.77 7.07
C SER A 232 25.49 -11.66 6.83
N PRO A 233 26.13 -11.58 5.66
CA PRO A 233 27.06 -10.48 5.36
C PRO A 233 26.35 -9.12 5.15
N LYS A 234 25.02 -9.08 5.10
CA LYS A 234 24.23 -7.84 4.91
C LYS A 234 24.18 -6.95 6.16
N PHE A 235 24.32 -7.54 7.35
CA PHE A 235 24.18 -6.84 8.63
C PHE A 235 25.23 -7.33 9.63
N LYS A 236 25.59 -6.48 10.60
CA LYS A 236 26.48 -6.79 11.73
C LYS A 236 25.80 -6.38 13.04
N ALA A 237 26.35 -6.84 14.17
CA ALA A 237 25.87 -6.43 15.48
C ALA A 237 25.92 -4.90 15.65
N GLY A 238 24.88 -4.34 16.30
CA GLY A 238 24.66 -2.90 16.47
C GLY A 238 23.96 -2.20 15.29
N ASP A 239 23.71 -2.88 14.17
CA ASP A 239 22.89 -2.31 13.09
C ASP A 239 21.41 -2.25 13.50
N LEU A 240 20.72 -1.15 13.18
CA LEU A 240 19.27 -1.06 13.32
C LEU A 240 18.58 -1.54 12.06
N VAL A 241 17.64 -2.47 12.24
CA VAL A 241 16.79 -3.02 11.19
C VAL A 241 15.33 -2.78 11.47
N MET A 242 14.55 -2.70 10.39
CA MET A 242 13.09 -2.78 10.43
C MET A 242 12.61 -4.03 9.71
N ASP A 243 11.56 -4.63 10.25
CA ASP A 243 10.69 -5.54 9.53
C ASP A 243 9.25 -5.02 9.58
N PHE A 244 8.54 -5.08 8.45
CA PHE A 244 7.17 -4.57 8.36
C PHE A 244 6.14 -5.47 9.05
N HIS A 245 6.28 -6.80 8.99
CA HIS A 245 5.21 -7.74 9.37
C HIS A 245 5.67 -9.11 9.90
N LEU A 246 6.96 -9.46 9.80
CA LEU A 246 7.54 -10.73 10.24
C LEU A 246 8.21 -10.65 11.62
N GLY A 247 8.32 -9.44 12.20
CA GLY A 247 8.59 -9.26 13.62
C GLY A 247 7.49 -9.89 14.48
N THR A 248 7.82 -10.20 15.73
CA THR A 248 6.92 -10.85 16.69
C THR A 248 6.94 -10.11 18.02
N TRP A 249 5.86 -10.15 18.78
CA TRP A 249 5.79 -9.63 20.16
C TRP A 249 6.70 -10.45 21.10
N SER A 250 8.00 -10.18 21.01
CA SER A 250 9.11 -10.88 21.68
C SER A 250 10.21 -9.90 22.07
N GLU A 251 10.98 -10.19 23.12
CA GLU A 251 12.18 -9.40 23.49
C GLU A 251 13.32 -9.56 22.47
N TYR A 252 13.50 -10.78 21.96
CA TYR A 252 14.41 -11.13 20.88
C TYR A 252 13.68 -11.91 19.79
N VAL A 253 14.11 -11.73 18.54
CA VAL A 253 13.52 -12.38 17.36
C VAL A 253 14.61 -12.75 16.36
N ILE A 254 14.44 -13.87 15.67
CA ILE A 254 15.27 -14.25 14.51
C ILE A 254 14.53 -13.81 13.25
N LEU A 255 15.20 -13.05 12.39
CA LEU A 255 14.67 -12.58 11.11
C LEU A 255 15.54 -13.07 9.95
N ASP A 256 14.94 -13.22 8.78
CA ASP A 256 15.69 -13.45 7.54
C ASP A 256 16.27 -12.13 7.03
N ALA A 257 17.59 -12.03 6.94
CA ALA A 257 18.27 -10.80 6.53
C ALA A 257 17.85 -10.34 5.13
N ALA A 258 17.38 -11.24 4.27
CA ALA A 258 16.85 -10.87 2.95
C ALA A 258 15.65 -9.91 3.05
N ASN A 259 14.74 -10.16 4.01
CA ASN A 259 13.49 -9.45 4.19
C ASN A 259 13.64 -8.20 5.07
N SER A 260 14.57 -8.21 6.02
CA SER A 260 14.85 -7.07 6.90
C SER A 260 15.47 -5.88 6.15
N GLN A 261 15.11 -4.66 6.56
CA GLN A 261 15.52 -3.41 5.93
C GLN A 261 16.46 -2.63 6.85
N ALA A 262 17.57 -2.16 6.31
CA ALA A 262 18.46 -1.23 7.02
C ALA A 262 17.76 0.13 7.17
N LEU A 263 17.82 0.74 8.35
CA LEU A 263 17.28 2.07 8.57
C LEU A 263 18.31 3.15 8.23
N SER A 264 17.93 4.08 7.35
CA SER A 264 18.73 5.26 7.01
C SER A 264 18.37 6.44 7.93
N PRO A 265 19.29 7.37 8.20
CA PRO A 265 18.95 8.61 8.91
C PRO A 265 17.84 9.39 8.20
N LEU A 266 16.87 9.90 8.97
CA LEU A 266 15.78 10.73 8.47
C LEU A 266 16.14 12.22 8.50
N PRO A 267 15.54 13.06 7.64
CA PRO A 267 15.84 14.49 7.57
C PRO A 267 15.55 15.19 8.91
N GLY A 268 16.30 16.24 9.22
CA GLY A 268 16.11 17.04 10.43
C GLY A 268 16.36 16.29 11.75
N ASN A 269 17.07 15.17 11.73
CA ASN A 269 17.24 14.24 12.86
C ASN A 269 15.91 13.70 13.41
N LEU A 270 14.92 13.52 12.54
CA LEU A 270 13.65 12.90 12.90
C LEU A 270 13.86 11.47 13.46
N PRO A 271 13.07 11.05 14.47
CA PRO A 271 13.13 9.69 15.01
C PRO A 271 12.90 8.61 13.94
N LEU A 272 13.76 7.58 13.96
CA LEU A 272 13.66 6.43 13.04
C LEU A 272 12.34 5.65 13.20
N THR A 273 11.62 5.85 14.31
CA THR A 273 10.27 5.31 14.56
C THR A 273 9.27 5.67 13.46
N HIS A 274 9.45 6.78 12.73
CA HIS A 274 8.59 7.15 11.61
C HIS A 274 8.60 6.13 10.47
N TYR A 275 9.61 5.25 10.35
CA TYR A 275 9.56 4.10 9.42
C TYR A 275 8.49 3.06 9.79
N LEU A 276 8.01 3.01 11.04
CA LEU A 276 6.83 2.23 11.44
C LEU A 276 5.50 2.95 11.18
N GLY A 277 5.53 4.21 10.74
CA GLY A 277 4.34 5.06 10.58
C GLY A 277 4.36 5.84 9.27
N ALA A 278 4.77 7.11 9.34
CA ALA A 278 4.73 8.08 8.24
C ALA A 278 5.55 7.69 7.01
N PHE A 279 6.67 6.99 7.20
CA PHE A 279 7.54 6.45 6.14
C PHE A 279 7.45 4.92 6.08
N GLY A 280 6.34 4.36 6.56
CA GLY A 280 6.04 2.95 6.55
C GLY A 280 4.62 2.67 6.08
N ALA A 281 4.03 1.59 6.61
CA ALA A 281 2.73 1.08 6.19
C ALA A 281 1.62 2.15 6.18
N SER A 282 1.57 3.02 7.20
CA SER A 282 0.55 4.06 7.32
C SER A 282 0.68 5.15 6.25
N GLY A 283 1.89 5.65 5.99
CA GLY A 283 2.14 6.65 4.95
C GLY A 283 1.94 6.10 3.55
N ILE A 284 2.42 4.87 3.28
CA ILE A 284 2.25 4.20 1.99
C ILE A 284 0.76 3.97 1.73
N ALA A 285 0.00 3.40 2.68
CA ALA A 285 -1.43 3.16 2.54
C ALA A 285 -2.23 4.47 2.34
N ALA A 286 -1.86 5.55 3.03
CA ALA A 286 -2.46 6.86 2.82
C ALA A 286 -2.23 7.38 1.39
N TYR A 287 -1.00 7.28 0.88
CA TYR A 287 -0.66 7.69 -0.48
C TYR A 287 -1.40 6.83 -1.53
N THR A 288 -1.29 5.50 -1.45
CA THR A 288 -1.93 4.60 -2.43
C THR A 288 -3.45 4.70 -2.38
N GLY A 289 -4.05 4.87 -1.20
CA GLY A 289 -5.49 5.02 -1.06
C GLY A 289 -6.02 6.31 -1.69
N LEU A 290 -5.32 7.44 -1.52
CA LEU A 290 -5.71 8.71 -2.16
C LEU A 290 -5.52 8.66 -3.68
N TYR A 291 -4.34 8.30 -4.16
CA TYR A 291 -4.01 8.40 -5.59
C TYR A 291 -4.51 7.22 -6.43
N MET A 292 -4.41 5.98 -5.93
CA MET A 292 -4.68 4.77 -6.73
C MET A 292 -6.09 4.24 -6.55
N ALA A 293 -6.66 4.33 -5.33
CA ALA A 293 -8.00 3.83 -5.02
C ALA A 293 -9.08 4.93 -5.09
N GLY A 294 -8.77 6.12 -4.59
CA GLY A 294 -9.66 7.29 -4.57
C GLY A 294 -9.56 8.18 -5.81
N GLU A 295 -8.50 8.03 -6.62
CA GLU A 295 -8.22 8.84 -7.82
C GLU A 295 -8.31 10.36 -7.53
N ALA A 296 -7.78 10.76 -6.37
CA ALA A 296 -7.89 12.12 -5.84
C ALA A 296 -7.14 13.15 -6.68
N LYS A 297 -7.74 14.35 -6.82
CA LYS A 297 -7.25 15.45 -7.66
C LYS A 297 -7.26 16.79 -6.90
N PRO A 298 -6.49 17.80 -7.34
CA PRO A 298 -6.47 19.12 -6.71
C PRO A 298 -7.86 19.79 -6.64
N GLU A 299 -8.76 19.55 -7.59
CA GLU A 299 -10.10 20.15 -7.59
C GLU A 299 -11.11 19.50 -6.63
N HIS A 300 -10.78 18.34 -6.03
CA HIS A 300 -11.71 17.54 -5.23
C HIS A 300 -11.94 18.07 -3.81
N THR A 301 -13.17 17.90 -3.31
CA THR A 301 -13.46 17.86 -1.86
C THR A 301 -13.21 16.44 -1.35
N ILE A 302 -12.34 16.31 -0.35
CA ILE A 302 -11.92 15.03 0.23
C ILE A 302 -12.33 14.95 1.71
N VAL A 303 -12.95 13.84 2.13
CA VAL A 303 -13.19 13.51 3.54
C VAL A 303 -12.32 12.32 3.94
N ILE A 304 -11.71 12.35 5.13
CA ILE A 304 -10.88 11.26 5.67
C ILE A 304 -11.39 10.88 7.07
N SER A 305 -11.77 9.62 7.26
CA SER A 305 -12.14 9.10 8.58
C SER A 305 -10.94 8.61 9.38
N ALA A 306 -11.09 8.57 10.71
CA ALA A 306 -9.99 8.38 11.66
C ALA A 306 -8.79 9.34 11.38
N ALA A 307 -9.09 10.60 11.03
CA ALA A 307 -8.13 11.59 10.56
C ALA A 307 -6.97 11.88 11.54
N ALA A 308 -7.18 11.61 12.83
CA ALA A 308 -6.17 11.75 13.87
C ALA A 308 -5.35 10.47 14.17
N GLY A 309 -5.57 9.38 13.44
CA GLY A 309 -4.79 8.13 13.53
C GLY A 309 -3.63 8.09 12.52
N ALA A 310 -2.80 7.04 12.56
CA ALA A 310 -1.56 6.93 11.77
C ALA A 310 -1.74 7.13 10.25
N THR A 311 -2.66 6.39 9.62
CA THR A 311 -2.94 6.51 8.18
C THR A 311 -3.73 7.78 7.89
N GLY A 312 -4.69 8.13 8.75
CA GLY A 312 -5.54 9.30 8.58
C GLY A 312 -4.76 10.62 8.61
N SER A 313 -3.80 10.77 9.52
CA SER A 313 -3.00 12.00 9.64
C SER A 313 -2.09 12.20 8.43
N MET A 314 -1.51 11.11 7.91
CA MET A 314 -0.76 11.14 6.66
C MET A 314 -1.67 11.44 5.47
N ALA A 315 -2.86 10.86 5.39
CA ALA A 315 -3.82 11.15 4.32
C ALA A 315 -4.25 12.63 4.31
N ILE A 316 -4.48 13.24 5.48
CA ILE A 316 -4.76 14.67 5.60
C ILE A 316 -3.60 15.49 5.02
N GLN A 317 -2.36 15.21 5.45
CA GLN A 317 -1.20 15.97 5.01
C GLN A 317 -0.88 15.75 3.53
N ILE A 318 -1.01 14.53 3.00
CA ILE A 318 -0.84 14.26 1.56
C ILE A 318 -1.89 15.02 0.75
N ALA A 319 -3.18 14.95 1.15
CA ALA A 319 -4.27 15.64 0.47
C ALA A 319 -4.09 17.17 0.46
N VAL A 320 -3.64 17.78 1.56
CA VAL A 320 -3.46 19.24 1.68
C VAL A 320 -2.12 19.73 1.10
N LYS A 321 -1.01 19.03 1.39
CA LYS A 321 0.36 19.56 1.24
C LYS A 321 1.13 18.99 0.05
N ILE A 322 0.65 17.88 -0.53
CA ILE A 322 1.23 17.27 -1.74
C ILE A 322 0.24 17.42 -2.91
N LEU A 323 -0.99 16.89 -2.75
CA LEU A 323 -2.02 16.96 -3.77
C LEU A 323 -2.59 18.37 -3.98
N GLY A 324 -2.67 19.18 -2.91
CA GLY A 324 -3.26 20.52 -2.97
C GLY A 324 -4.78 20.50 -3.21
N ALA A 325 -5.49 19.55 -2.59
CA ALA A 325 -6.94 19.39 -2.76
C ALA A 325 -7.75 20.61 -2.25
N LYS A 326 -8.73 21.04 -3.06
CA LYS A 326 -9.61 22.21 -2.86
C LYS A 326 -10.17 22.30 -1.45
N ARG A 327 -10.60 21.17 -0.88
CA ARG A 327 -11.12 21.07 0.49
C ARG A 327 -10.80 19.70 1.05
N VAL A 328 -10.33 19.67 2.29
CA VAL A 328 -9.98 18.44 3.02
C VAL A 328 -10.60 18.51 4.40
N ILE A 329 -11.41 17.52 4.75
CA ILE A 329 -12.19 17.46 5.99
C ILE A 329 -11.82 16.19 6.74
N GLY A 330 -11.41 16.33 8.00
CA GLY A 330 -11.19 15.18 8.88
C GLY A 330 -12.46 14.74 9.61
N ILE A 331 -12.52 13.46 9.98
CA ILE A 331 -13.44 12.95 10.99
C ILE A 331 -12.60 12.26 12.09
N ALA A 332 -12.74 12.71 13.34
CA ALA A 332 -12.02 12.21 14.50
C ALA A 332 -12.96 11.98 15.70
N GLY A 333 -12.44 11.38 16.78
CA GLY A 333 -13.25 10.87 17.91
C GLY A 333 -13.19 11.69 19.21
N SER A 334 -12.69 12.93 19.15
CA SER A 334 -12.77 13.94 20.21
C SER A 334 -12.46 15.32 19.62
N ASP A 335 -12.77 16.39 20.36
CA ASP A 335 -12.60 17.77 19.88
C ASP A 335 -11.12 18.19 19.85
N GLU A 336 -10.31 17.72 20.79
CA GLU A 336 -8.86 17.94 20.84
C GLU A 336 -8.17 17.34 19.60
N LYS A 337 -8.62 16.15 19.18
CA LYS A 337 -8.17 15.52 17.93
C LYS A 337 -8.62 16.30 16.70
N CYS A 338 -9.80 16.92 16.74
CA CYS A 338 -10.27 17.78 15.66
C CYS A 338 -9.47 19.08 15.56
N ALA A 339 -9.11 19.69 16.70
CA ALA A 339 -8.21 20.83 16.77
C ALA A 339 -6.83 20.47 16.17
N TRP A 340 -6.20 19.37 16.63
CA TRP A 340 -4.92 18.91 16.10
C TRP A 340 -4.92 18.66 14.58
N VAL A 341 -5.97 18.01 14.05
CA VAL A 341 -6.11 17.75 12.61
C VAL A 341 -6.25 19.05 11.79
N LYS A 342 -6.87 20.10 12.34
CA LYS A 342 -6.95 21.42 11.69
C LYS A 342 -5.65 22.20 11.82
N GLU A 343 -5.20 22.42 13.04
CA GLU A 343 -4.13 23.37 13.39
C GLU A 343 -2.74 22.85 13.00
N GLU A 344 -2.46 21.56 13.24
CA GLU A 344 -1.16 21.00 12.92
C GLU A 344 -1.10 20.43 11.50
N LEU A 345 -2.03 19.54 11.15
CA LEU A 345 -2.00 18.83 9.86
C LEU A 345 -2.52 19.70 8.70
N GLY A 346 -3.29 20.75 8.99
CA GLY A 346 -3.81 21.71 8.01
C GLY A 346 -5.10 21.29 7.32
N ALA A 347 -5.93 20.44 7.91
CA ALA A 347 -7.27 20.17 7.39
C ALA A 347 -8.12 21.46 7.40
N HIS A 348 -8.99 21.60 6.40
CA HIS A 348 -9.87 22.77 6.25
C HIS A 348 -11.07 22.72 7.21
N GLU A 349 -11.44 21.53 7.69
CA GLU A 349 -12.36 21.31 8.79
C GLU A 349 -12.04 19.95 9.45
N CYS A 350 -12.45 19.73 10.71
CA CYS A 350 -12.46 18.40 11.30
C CYS A 350 -13.64 18.23 12.27
N ILE A 351 -14.37 17.12 12.12
CA ILE A 351 -15.65 16.87 12.80
C ILE A 351 -15.49 15.73 13.83
N ASN A 352 -16.10 15.90 15.00
CA ASN A 352 -16.14 14.86 16.03
C ASN A 352 -17.33 13.90 15.80
N TYR A 353 -17.08 12.65 15.40
CA TYR A 353 -18.16 11.68 15.13
C TYR A 353 -18.94 11.24 16.39
N LYS A 354 -18.41 11.53 17.59
CA LYS A 354 -19.11 11.27 18.86
C LYS A 354 -20.01 12.43 19.29
N SER A 355 -20.01 13.56 18.56
CA SER A 355 -20.91 14.67 18.84
C SER A 355 -22.37 14.27 18.61
N PRO A 356 -23.33 14.67 19.46
CA PRO A 356 -24.76 14.49 19.16
C PRO A 356 -25.19 15.20 17.87
N THR A 357 -24.46 16.24 17.42
CA THR A 357 -24.71 16.99 16.19
C THR A 357 -23.98 16.45 14.96
N PHE A 358 -23.27 15.30 15.06
CA PHE A 358 -22.36 14.80 14.00
C PHE A 358 -22.95 14.83 12.57
N LEU A 359 -24.21 14.45 12.38
CA LEU A 359 -24.85 14.44 11.06
C LEU A 359 -25.10 15.85 10.50
N GLU A 360 -25.40 16.81 11.39
CA GLU A 360 -25.59 18.22 11.06
C GLU A 360 -24.24 18.87 10.72
N ASP A 361 -23.23 18.61 11.56
CA ASP A 361 -21.85 19.07 11.35
C ASP A 361 -21.26 18.52 10.05
N LEU A 362 -21.48 17.23 9.76
CA LEU A 362 -21.06 16.59 8.52
C LEU A 362 -21.71 17.24 7.30
N LYS A 363 -23.01 17.52 7.35
CA LYS A 363 -23.72 18.22 6.27
C LYS A 363 -23.21 19.66 6.10
N ALA A 364 -22.98 20.38 7.19
CA ALA A 364 -22.47 21.75 7.18
C ALA A 364 -21.03 21.85 6.64
N ALA A 365 -20.18 20.87 6.95
CA ALA A 365 -18.81 20.82 6.45
C ALA A 365 -18.70 20.41 4.96
N THR A 366 -19.72 19.73 4.42
CA THR A 366 -19.79 19.17 3.05
C THR A 366 -20.89 19.82 2.19
N PRO A 367 -20.96 21.16 2.04
CA PRO A 367 -22.05 21.82 1.32
C PRO A 367 -22.09 21.45 -0.18
N ASP A 368 -20.91 21.28 -0.79
CA ASP A 368 -20.70 20.92 -2.21
C ASP A 368 -20.69 19.39 -2.46
N GLU A 369 -21.09 18.58 -1.47
CA GLU A 369 -20.87 17.12 -1.44
C GLU A 369 -19.36 16.76 -1.47
N VAL A 370 -19.03 15.48 -1.63
CA VAL A 370 -17.68 14.92 -1.46
C VAL A 370 -17.27 14.12 -2.68
N ASP A 371 -16.19 14.51 -3.36
CA ASP A 371 -15.66 13.80 -4.53
C ASP A 371 -14.93 12.51 -4.13
N VAL A 372 -14.18 12.53 -3.00
CA VAL A 372 -13.44 11.36 -2.50
C VAL A 372 -13.62 11.19 -0.98
N TYR A 373 -14.00 9.99 -0.54
CA TYR A 373 -13.97 9.60 0.87
C TYR A 373 -12.91 8.51 1.10
N PHE A 374 -11.93 8.81 1.95
CA PHE A 374 -10.94 7.84 2.42
C PHE A 374 -11.45 7.19 3.70
N ASP A 375 -11.85 5.92 3.61
CA ASP A 375 -12.50 5.20 4.71
C ASP A 375 -11.50 4.31 5.47
N ASN A 376 -11.24 4.67 6.73
CA ASN A 376 -10.51 3.85 7.70
C ASN A 376 -11.43 3.12 8.69
N VAL A 377 -12.72 3.45 8.73
CA VAL A 377 -13.60 3.11 9.86
C VAL A 377 -14.78 2.23 9.50
N GLY A 378 -15.43 2.42 8.35
CA GLY A 378 -16.67 1.74 8.01
C GLY A 378 -17.86 2.15 8.91
N GLY A 379 -18.82 1.23 9.06
CA GLY A 379 -19.92 1.34 10.02
C GLY A 379 -20.81 2.59 9.81
N HIS A 380 -21.27 3.18 10.92
CA HIS A 380 -22.20 4.32 10.88
C HIS A 380 -21.60 5.58 10.24
N VAL A 381 -20.28 5.76 10.27
CA VAL A 381 -19.61 6.90 9.60
C VAL A 381 -19.62 6.70 8.09
N LEU A 382 -19.32 5.48 7.60
CA LEU A 382 -19.51 5.14 6.18
C LEU A 382 -20.97 5.30 5.76
N ASP A 383 -21.91 4.79 6.55
CA ASP A 383 -23.36 4.89 6.25
C ASP A 383 -23.83 6.35 6.16
N ALA A 384 -23.36 7.24 7.04
CA ALA A 384 -23.62 8.67 6.95
C ALA A 384 -22.94 9.29 5.70
N MET A 385 -21.68 8.91 5.43
CA MET A 385 -20.92 9.41 4.29
C MET A 385 -21.55 9.06 2.93
N LEU A 386 -22.23 7.92 2.79
CA LEU A 386 -22.97 7.56 1.56
C LEU A 386 -23.94 8.67 1.13
N THR A 387 -24.58 9.38 2.08
CA THR A 387 -25.51 10.50 1.81
C THR A 387 -24.82 11.82 1.45
N ARG A 388 -23.48 11.85 1.48
CA ARG A 388 -22.64 13.03 1.21
C ARG A 388 -21.67 12.82 0.04
N ILE A 389 -21.52 11.61 -0.48
CA ILE A 389 -20.71 11.38 -1.67
C ILE A 389 -21.42 11.99 -2.87
N LYS A 390 -20.66 12.76 -3.63
CA LYS A 390 -21.11 13.43 -4.84
C LYS A 390 -21.41 12.41 -5.92
N ARG A 391 -22.23 12.82 -6.87
CA ARG A 391 -22.48 12.07 -8.12
C ARG A 391 -21.16 11.69 -8.81
N HIS A 392 -20.94 10.39 -9.04
CA HIS A 392 -19.69 9.78 -9.54
C HIS A 392 -18.46 9.92 -8.63
N GLY A 393 -18.64 10.23 -7.34
CA GLY A 393 -17.56 10.22 -6.35
C GLY A 393 -17.09 8.81 -5.96
N THR A 394 -15.96 8.76 -5.28
CA THR A 394 -15.24 7.50 -4.96
C THR A 394 -15.01 7.33 -3.46
N ILE A 395 -15.22 6.12 -2.96
CA ILE A 395 -14.86 5.69 -1.61
C ILE A 395 -13.64 4.76 -1.69
N ALA A 396 -12.50 5.21 -1.19
CA ALA A 396 -11.29 4.43 -1.04
C ALA A 396 -11.32 3.72 0.32
N VAL A 397 -11.59 2.41 0.33
CA VAL A 397 -11.72 1.62 1.57
C VAL A 397 -10.35 1.10 1.99
N CYS A 398 -9.74 1.76 2.96
CA CYS A 398 -8.47 1.38 3.58
C CYS A 398 -8.67 0.43 4.78
N GLY A 399 -9.80 0.54 5.49
CA GLY A 399 -10.06 -0.25 6.69
C GLY A 399 -11.47 -0.07 7.23
N ALA A 400 -11.82 -0.92 8.20
CA ALA A 400 -13.15 -0.98 8.81
C ALA A 400 -13.06 -1.09 10.34
N VAL A 401 -12.24 -0.24 10.99
CA VAL A 401 -11.87 -0.42 12.41
C VAL A 401 -13.07 -0.43 13.37
N SER A 402 -14.21 0.17 13.02
CA SER A 402 -15.41 0.12 13.87
C SER A 402 -15.97 -1.30 14.05
N SER A 403 -15.64 -2.23 13.14
CA SER A 403 -16.18 -3.60 13.13
C SER A 403 -15.14 -4.66 13.51
N TYR A 404 -13.86 -4.31 13.69
CA TYR A 404 -12.79 -5.30 13.92
C TYR A 404 -12.92 -6.09 15.23
N ASN A 405 -13.65 -5.57 16.22
CA ASN A 405 -13.92 -6.20 17.52
C ASN A 405 -15.42 -6.45 17.75
N SER A 406 -16.23 -6.46 16.69
CA SER A 406 -17.68 -6.70 16.74
C SER A 406 -18.01 -8.08 16.20
N ASP A 407 -18.81 -8.85 16.95
CA ASP A 407 -19.41 -10.10 16.48
C ASP A 407 -20.57 -9.85 15.48
N GLU A 408 -21.16 -8.65 15.49
CA GLU A 408 -22.24 -8.26 14.59
C GLU A 408 -21.71 -7.81 13.20
N PRO A 409 -22.32 -8.27 12.09
CA PRO A 409 -22.02 -7.79 10.74
C PRO A 409 -22.26 -6.28 10.56
N MET A 410 -21.43 -5.64 9.75
CA MET A 410 -21.64 -4.24 9.37
C MET A 410 -22.91 -4.09 8.53
N ALA A 411 -23.85 -3.25 9.00
CA ALA A 411 -25.07 -2.89 8.28
C ALA A 411 -24.98 -1.45 7.74
N LEU A 412 -25.33 -1.27 6.46
CA LEU A 412 -25.41 0.03 5.78
C LEU A 412 -26.86 0.24 5.31
N LYS A 413 -27.48 1.34 5.75
CA LYS A 413 -28.88 1.69 5.49
C LYS A 413 -29.01 2.50 4.19
N ASN A 414 -28.03 3.34 3.89
CA ASN A 414 -28.04 4.26 2.76
C ASN A 414 -27.45 3.64 1.47
N TRP A 415 -27.49 2.31 1.35
CA TRP A 415 -26.89 1.57 0.23
C TRP A 415 -27.47 1.94 -1.15
N PHE A 416 -28.70 2.45 -1.19
CA PHE A 416 -29.31 2.93 -2.43
C PHE A 416 -28.55 4.11 -3.06
N GLU A 417 -27.75 4.85 -2.28
CA GLU A 417 -26.95 5.98 -2.79
C GLU A 417 -25.88 5.54 -3.81
N LEU A 418 -25.40 4.30 -3.71
CA LEU A 418 -24.49 3.73 -4.71
C LEU A 418 -25.15 3.71 -6.11
N ILE A 419 -26.45 3.47 -6.17
CA ILE A 419 -27.23 3.42 -7.42
C ILE A 419 -27.61 4.83 -7.86
N SER A 420 -28.18 5.64 -6.96
CA SER A 420 -28.66 6.99 -7.26
C SER A 420 -27.53 7.91 -7.73
N MET A 421 -26.37 7.85 -7.06
CA MET A 421 -25.22 8.73 -7.30
C MET A 421 -24.11 8.06 -8.13
N ARG A 422 -24.18 6.74 -8.37
CA ARG A 422 -23.18 5.94 -9.11
C ARG A 422 -21.81 6.07 -8.47
N ILE A 423 -21.78 5.82 -7.16
CA ILE A 423 -20.58 5.88 -6.32
C ILE A 423 -19.70 4.67 -6.64
N THR A 424 -18.40 4.91 -6.82
CA THR A 424 -17.40 3.83 -6.86
C THR A 424 -16.96 3.51 -5.44
N ILE A 425 -17.05 2.24 -5.01
CA ILE A 425 -16.42 1.79 -3.75
C ILE A 425 -15.28 0.84 -4.10
N ARG A 426 -14.05 1.18 -3.67
CA ARG A 426 -12.84 0.44 -4.02
C ARG A 426 -11.99 0.19 -2.78
N GLY A 427 -11.88 -1.08 -2.40
CA GLY A 427 -10.85 -1.55 -1.48
C GLY A 427 -9.48 -1.58 -2.14
N PHE A 428 -8.42 -1.46 -1.35
CA PHE A 428 -7.04 -1.58 -1.81
C PHE A 428 -6.15 -2.17 -0.71
N ILE A 429 -5.07 -2.84 -1.09
CA ILE A 429 -4.00 -3.27 -0.17
C ILE A 429 -2.70 -2.62 -0.63
N MET A 430 -1.93 -2.02 0.28
CA MET A 430 -0.68 -1.33 -0.09
C MET A 430 0.36 -2.26 -0.76
N LEU A 431 0.29 -3.56 -0.45
CA LEU A 431 1.17 -4.60 -0.99
C LEU A 431 1.01 -4.79 -2.52
N ASP A 432 -0.12 -4.37 -3.09
CA ASP A 432 -0.37 -4.38 -4.52
C ASP A 432 0.48 -3.33 -5.28
N TYR A 433 1.13 -2.42 -4.56
CA TYR A 433 1.86 -1.26 -5.10
C TYR A 433 3.33 -1.21 -4.62
N MET A 434 3.92 -2.34 -4.22
CA MET A 434 5.31 -2.40 -3.73
C MET A 434 6.35 -1.92 -4.75
N ASP A 435 6.05 -1.97 -6.05
CA ASP A 435 6.86 -1.39 -7.13
C ASP A 435 6.98 0.15 -7.03
N LYS A 436 5.99 0.81 -6.43
CA LYS A 436 5.90 2.27 -6.30
C LYS A 436 6.46 2.80 -4.99
N VAL A 437 6.62 1.93 -3.98
CA VAL A 437 7.06 2.31 -2.63
C VAL A 437 8.36 3.14 -2.61
N PRO A 438 9.41 2.84 -3.40
CA PRO A 438 10.62 3.69 -3.43
C PRO A 438 10.34 5.14 -3.85
N ALA A 439 9.45 5.37 -4.81
CA ALA A 439 9.06 6.70 -5.27
C ALA A 439 8.19 7.42 -4.23
N ILE A 440 7.20 6.70 -3.67
CA ILE A 440 6.31 7.20 -2.61
C ILE A 440 7.12 7.65 -1.38
N LEU A 441 8.06 6.82 -0.92
CA LEU A 441 8.92 7.16 0.22
C LEU A 441 9.83 8.35 -0.10
N GLY A 442 10.38 8.43 -1.31
CA GLY A 442 11.16 9.60 -1.75
C GLY A 442 10.37 10.91 -1.67
N GLU A 443 9.11 10.90 -2.10
CA GLU A 443 8.24 12.07 -2.05
C GLU A 443 7.80 12.42 -0.62
N LEU A 444 7.41 11.43 0.20
CA LEU A 444 7.01 11.66 1.59
C LEU A 444 8.19 12.19 2.45
N ILE A 445 9.38 11.59 2.30
CA ILE A 445 10.59 12.03 3.01
C ILE A 445 11.04 13.40 2.51
N GLY A 446 10.96 13.67 1.20
CA GLY A 446 11.23 14.99 0.63
C GLY A 446 10.28 16.07 1.17
N ALA A 447 8.97 15.81 1.17
CA ALA A 447 7.98 16.73 1.72
C ALA A 447 8.15 16.96 3.23
N ALA A 448 8.65 15.98 3.98
CA ALA A 448 9.02 16.17 5.39
C ALA A 448 10.31 17.01 5.56
N ALA A 449 11.32 16.79 4.72
CA ALA A 449 12.56 17.59 4.71
C ALA A 449 12.30 19.08 4.36
N GLU A 450 11.32 19.32 3.49
CA GLU A 450 10.83 20.66 3.13
C GLU A 450 9.90 21.29 4.18
N GLY A 451 9.55 20.57 5.25
CA GLY A 451 8.61 21.03 6.29
C GLY A 451 7.15 21.08 5.83
N ARG A 452 6.81 20.56 4.64
CA ARG A 452 5.42 20.45 4.16
C ARG A 452 4.63 19.39 4.93
N ILE A 453 5.27 18.26 5.26
CA ILE A 453 4.74 17.26 6.19
C ILE A 453 5.33 17.51 7.57
N LYS A 454 4.47 17.79 8.56
CA LYS A 454 4.82 17.84 9.98
C LYS A 454 4.69 16.45 10.59
N LEU A 455 5.72 16.00 11.31
CA LEU A 455 5.71 14.75 12.06
C LEU A 455 5.85 14.93 13.59
N HIS A 456 6.00 16.18 14.05
CA HIS A 456 5.89 16.49 15.48
C HIS A 456 4.50 16.12 16.01
N ASN A 457 4.43 15.50 17.21
CA ASN A 457 3.21 14.96 17.80
C ASN A 457 2.43 13.95 16.91
N SER A 458 3.06 13.37 15.87
CA SER A 458 2.43 12.37 14.99
C SER A 458 2.57 10.92 15.50
N GLU A 459 3.23 10.72 16.64
CA GLU A 459 3.41 9.41 17.29
C GLU A 459 3.01 9.49 18.76
N THR A 460 2.28 8.47 19.23
CA THR A 460 2.11 8.16 20.65
C THR A 460 3.08 7.02 20.97
N VAL A 461 4.19 7.34 21.62
CA VAL A 461 5.16 6.33 22.08
C VAL A 461 4.84 5.98 23.53
N VAL A 462 4.56 4.71 23.80
CA VAL A 462 4.36 4.17 25.15
C VAL A 462 5.57 3.31 25.51
N GLU A 463 6.31 3.68 26.56
CA GLU A 463 7.35 2.80 27.09
C GLU A 463 6.68 1.73 27.96
N ALA A 464 6.94 0.45 27.67
CA ALA A 464 6.30 -0.66 28.37
C ALA A 464 7.17 -1.93 28.34
N PRO A 465 7.11 -2.79 29.38
CA PRO A 465 7.69 -4.13 29.33
C PRO A 465 6.86 -5.06 28.43
N ILE A 466 7.44 -6.20 28.02
CA ILE A 466 6.78 -7.13 27.09
C ILE A 466 5.42 -7.63 27.60
N GLU A 467 5.25 -7.78 28.91
CA GLU A 467 4.02 -8.16 29.59
C GLU A 467 2.82 -7.24 29.26
N GLN A 468 3.06 -5.96 28.97
CA GLN A 468 1.98 -4.99 28.72
C GLN A 468 1.66 -4.81 27.23
N GLN A 469 2.40 -5.46 26.32
CA GLN A 469 2.25 -5.27 24.88
C GLN A 469 0.82 -5.47 24.34
N PRO A 470 0.04 -6.50 24.77
CA PRO A 470 -1.36 -6.66 24.34
C PRO A 470 -2.28 -5.51 24.81
N GLU A 471 -2.08 -5.00 26.04
CA GLU A 471 -2.85 -3.88 26.59
C GLU A 471 -2.54 -2.58 25.82
N VAL A 472 -1.26 -2.30 25.57
CA VAL A 472 -0.85 -1.13 24.77
C VAL A 472 -1.46 -1.21 23.38
N TRP A 473 -1.38 -2.36 22.70
CA TRP A 473 -2.01 -2.55 21.38
C TRP A 473 -3.53 -2.29 21.41
N MET A 474 -4.24 -2.73 22.45
CA MET A 474 -5.69 -2.55 22.55
C MET A 474 -6.13 -1.07 22.68
N ARG A 475 -5.23 -0.14 23.04
CA ARG A 475 -5.52 1.31 23.07
C ARG A 475 -5.93 1.88 21.71
N LEU A 476 -5.58 1.21 20.61
CA LEU A 476 -6.05 1.56 19.26
C LEU A 476 -7.58 1.55 19.13
N PHE A 477 -8.26 0.63 19.83
CA PHE A 477 -9.69 0.41 19.68
C PHE A 477 -10.55 1.25 20.64
N SER A 478 -9.96 1.74 21.74
CA SER A 478 -10.58 2.78 22.57
C SER A 478 -10.35 4.21 22.04
N GLY A 479 -9.46 4.36 21.06
CA GLY A 479 -9.00 5.65 20.58
C GLY A 479 -8.06 6.36 21.56
N GLY A 480 -7.31 5.62 22.37
CA GLY A 480 -6.39 6.15 23.39
C GLY A 480 -5.11 6.81 22.83
N ASN A 481 -4.84 6.71 21.52
CA ASN A 481 -3.67 7.29 20.86
C ASN A 481 -4.01 8.49 19.96
N GLN A 482 -3.03 9.37 19.77
CA GLN A 482 -2.99 10.37 18.69
C GLN A 482 -1.84 10.04 17.73
N GLY A 483 -2.11 10.07 16.44
CA GLY A 483 -1.15 9.61 15.43
C GLY A 483 -0.83 8.11 15.54
N LYS A 484 0.40 7.73 15.22
CA LYS A 484 0.88 6.34 15.25
C LYS A 484 1.17 5.87 16.66
N LEU A 485 0.49 4.81 17.11
CA LEU A 485 0.81 4.16 18.37
C LEU A 485 2.02 3.24 18.22
N LEU A 486 3.01 3.41 19.09
CA LEU A 486 4.22 2.61 19.17
C LEU A 486 4.45 2.17 20.61
N THR A 487 4.92 0.94 20.79
CA THR A 487 5.49 0.52 22.08
C THR A 487 7.00 0.64 21.96
N LYS A 488 7.65 1.35 22.88
CA LYS A 488 9.09 1.26 23.10
C LYS A 488 9.33 0.20 24.17
N LEU A 489 10.05 -0.86 23.82
CA LEU A 489 10.19 -2.01 24.70
C LEU A 489 11.20 -1.72 25.81
N ILE A 490 10.77 -1.82 27.06
CA ILE A 490 11.62 -1.83 28.25
C ILE A 490 12.04 -3.29 28.51
N ILE A 491 13.35 -3.55 28.60
CA ILE A 491 13.97 -4.87 28.81
C ILE A 491 14.89 -4.81 30.02
#